data_AF-F2PZN5-F1
#
_entry.id   AF-F2PZN5-F1
#
_cell.length_a   1.000
_cell.length_b   1.000
_cell.length_c   1.000
_cell.angle_alpha   90.00
_cell.angle_beta   90.00
_cell.angle_gamma   90.00
#
_symmetry.space_group_name_H-M   'P 1'
#
loop_
_entity.id
_entity.type
_entity.pdbx_description
1 polymer ?
#
loop_
_entity_poly.entity_id
_entity_poly.type
_entity_poly.pdbx_seq_one_letter_code
_entity_poly.pdbx_strand_id
1 'polypeptide(L)'
;MGSTQFGKFHDFCRDSTLPVCNLFIRDNQPPNEKYGGCALTGINLSSGRHVGNLGSILLCFIAIFTTLFLIWRSERKRAAVGRREIQLFLIGFTIISICEIFSVGAFPLSDSIRKGFSAAHVAAICATAWLLLLNAIVGYQLIDDGTAVSLGLLVTSALILFVGTGYIALDTAFAWTGRFQSSHRTPNQNIGLYILYLLFPLICIVGFFLLETFLVIKVLKEKRPM
;
A
#
# COMPACT_ATOMS: atom_id res chain seq x y z
N MET A 1 7.97 -24.70 -6.50
CA MET A 1 7.91 -23.29 -6.09
C MET A 1 8.00 -22.45 -7.35
N GLY A 2 6.85 -21.98 -7.86
CA GLY A 2 6.83 -21.24 -9.12
C GLY A 2 5.53 -21.43 -9.89
N SER A 3 4.61 -20.47 -9.73
CA SER A 3 3.98 -19.77 -10.85
C SER A 3 3.11 -18.66 -10.27
N THR A 4 3.64 -17.45 -10.15
CA THR A 4 2.80 -16.28 -9.92
C THR A 4 2.00 -16.04 -11.20
N GLN A 5 0.78 -16.57 -11.23
CA GLN A 5 -0.07 -16.49 -12.41
C GLN A 5 -0.78 -15.13 -12.43
N PHE A 6 -0.75 -14.49 -13.61
CA PHE A 6 -1.31 -13.15 -13.79
C PHE A 6 -2.77 -13.09 -13.32
N GLY A 7 -3.06 -12.14 -12.43
CA GLY A 7 -4.40 -11.92 -11.91
C GLY A 7 -4.88 -12.89 -10.83
N LYS A 8 -4.14 -13.94 -10.48
CA LYS A 8 -4.59 -14.97 -9.53
C LYS A 8 -3.92 -14.78 -8.16
N PHE A 9 -4.73 -14.71 -7.11
CA PHE A 9 -4.25 -14.43 -5.75
C PHE A 9 -4.14 -15.65 -4.85
N HIS A 10 -4.66 -16.81 -5.24
CA HIS A 10 -4.70 -17.98 -4.35
C HIS A 10 -3.34 -18.36 -3.77
N ASP A 11 -2.30 -18.55 -4.61
CA ASP A 11 -0.96 -18.91 -4.13
C ASP A 11 -0.31 -17.78 -3.32
N PHE A 12 -0.51 -16.51 -3.69
CA PHE A 12 -0.02 -15.37 -2.90
C PHE A 12 -0.62 -15.36 -1.49
N CYS A 13 -1.92 -15.62 -1.38
CA CYS A 13 -2.63 -15.62 -0.10
C CYS A 13 -2.41 -16.90 0.71
N ARG A 14 -1.99 -17.99 0.06
CA ARG A 14 -1.50 -19.19 0.74
C ARG A 14 -0.15 -18.94 1.39
N ASP A 15 0.76 -18.25 0.68
CA ASP A 15 2.17 -18.16 1.04
C ASP A 15 2.54 -16.84 1.76
N SER A 16 1.64 -15.84 1.81
CA SER A 16 1.91 -14.52 2.41
C SER A 16 0.67 -13.86 3.00
N THR A 17 0.86 -13.00 4.01
CA THR A 17 -0.20 -12.23 4.67
C THR A 17 -0.40 -10.88 3.97
N LEU A 18 -1.05 -10.87 2.81
CA LEU A 18 -1.29 -9.64 2.05
C LEU A 18 -2.67 -9.04 2.40
N PRO A 19 -2.81 -7.71 2.47
CA PRO A 19 -4.10 -7.07 2.76
C PRO A 19 -5.19 -7.44 1.74
N VAL A 20 -4.81 -7.61 0.46
CA VAL A 20 -5.75 -8.00 -0.61
C VAL A 20 -6.44 -9.35 -0.36
N CYS A 21 -5.81 -10.25 0.39
CA CYS A 21 -6.37 -11.57 0.70
C CYS A 21 -7.65 -11.48 1.53
N ASN A 22 -7.77 -10.48 2.40
CA ASN A 22 -9.00 -10.27 3.18
C ASN A 22 -10.23 -10.00 2.31
N LEU A 23 -10.05 -9.57 1.06
CA LEU A 23 -11.14 -9.20 0.16
C LEU A 23 -11.81 -10.42 -0.48
N PHE A 24 -11.10 -11.52 -0.68
CA PHE A 24 -11.60 -12.64 -1.47
C PHE A 24 -12.36 -13.70 -0.67
N ILE A 25 -12.24 -13.71 0.65
CA ILE A 25 -12.90 -14.70 1.51
C ILE A 25 -13.80 -14.03 2.53
N ARG A 26 -14.72 -14.81 3.11
CA ARG A 26 -15.69 -14.30 4.10
C ARG A 26 -14.98 -13.81 5.35
N ASP A 27 -14.04 -14.60 5.84
CA ASP A 27 -13.26 -14.35 7.05
C ASP A 27 -11.84 -14.90 6.83
N ASN A 28 -10.81 -14.20 7.27
CA ASN A 28 -9.39 -14.53 7.05
C ASN A 28 -8.63 -14.51 8.39
N GLN A 29 -9.24 -15.05 9.43
CA GLN A 29 -8.69 -15.13 10.77
C GLN A 29 -8.71 -16.58 11.27
N PRO A 30 -7.54 -17.21 11.52
CA PRO A 30 -6.19 -16.72 11.23
C PRO A 30 -5.90 -16.56 9.73
N PRO A 31 -4.95 -15.69 9.34
CA PRO A 31 -4.54 -15.53 7.94
C PRO A 31 -4.04 -16.86 7.33
N ASN A 32 -4.15 -16.99 6.00
CA ASN A 32 -3.62 -18.08 5.18
C ASN A 32 -4.35 -19.44 5.31
N GLU A 33 -5.04 -19.70 6.42
CA GLU A 33 -5.70 -21.00 6.68
C GLU A 33 -6.69 -21.37 5.56
N LYS A 34 -7.57 -20.44 5.17
CA LYS A 34 -8.60 -20.69 4.14
C LYS A 34 -8.05 -20.77 2.72
N TYR A 35 -6.77 -20.46 2.54
CA TYR A 35 -6.05 -20.64 1.28
C TYR A 35 -5.25 -21.96 1.26
N GLY A 36 -5.37 -22.79 2.29
CA GLY A 36 -4.58 -24.03 2.43
C GLY A 36 -3.11 -23.77 2.78
N GLY A 37 -2.82 -22.60 3.36
CA GLY A 37 -1.47 -22.19 3.75
C GLY A 37 -1.17 -22.45 5.23
N CYS A 38 0.06 -22.11 5.63
CA CYS A 38 0.44 -22.15 7.05
C CYS A 38 -0.20 -20.96 7.78
N ALA A 39 -1.12 -21.23 8.70
CA ALA A 39 -1.87 -20.20 9.38
C ALA A 39 -0.99 -19.39 10.36
N LEU A 40 -1.02 -18.06 10.25
CA LEU A 40 -0.30 -17.17 11.18
C LEU A 40 -1.14 -16.91 12.44
N THR A 41 -0.95 -17.73 13.46
CA THR A 41 -1.75 -17.69 14.72
C THR A 41 -1.18 -16.75 15.79
N GLY A 42 0.11 -16.42 15.73
CA GLY A 42 0.75 -15.46 16.63
C GLY A 42 0.43 -15.69 18.12
N ILE A 43 -0.09 -14.66 18.81
CA ILE A 43 -0.52 -14.74 20.21
C ILE A 43 -1.96 -15.25 20.29
N ASN A 44 -2.20 -16.29 21.07
CA ASN A 44 -3.53 -16.81 21.35
C ASN A 44 -4.26 -15.94 22.37
N LEU A 45 -5.48 -15.52 22.04
CA LEU A 45 -6.41 -14.81 22.92
C LEU A 45 -7.52 -15.76 23.37
N SER A 46 -8.31 -15.32 24.36
CA SER A 46 -9.52 -16.02 24.76
C SER A 46 -10.48 -16.19 23.57
N SER A 47 -11.20 -17.32 23.57
CA SER A 47 -12.18 -17.74 22.56
C SER A 47 -11.61 -18.09 21.17
N GLY A 48 -10.41 -18.67 21.09
CA GLY A 48 -9.82 -19.11 19.82
C GLY A 48 -9.47 -17.97 18.86
N ARG A 49 -9.32 -16.76 19.41
CA ARG A 49 -8.90 -15.58 18.65
C ARG A 49 -7.39 -15.48 18.68
N HIS A 50 -6.84 -14.83 17.68
CA HIS A 50 -5.41 -14.72 17.46
C HIS A 50 -5.03 -13.27 17.23
N VAL A 51 -3.84 -12.86 17.65
CA VAL A 51 -3.16 -11.67 17.12
C VAL A 51 -1.96 -12.19 16.35
N GLY A 52 -2.13 -12.30 15.03
CA GLY A 52 -1.21 -13.04 14.18
C GLY A 52 0.12 -12.33 13.95
N ASN A 53 0.10 -11.07 13.50
CA ASN A 53 1.31 -10.39 13.02
C ASN A 53 1.76 -9.24 13.94
N LEU A 54 2.18 -9.60 15.16
CA LEU A 54 2.67 -8.62 16.14
C LEU A 54 3.86 -7.80 15.62
N GLY A 55 4.74 -8.41 14.83
CA GLY A 55 5.90 -7.74 14.25
C GLY A 55 5.50 -6.59 13.32
N SER A 56 4.59 -6.84 12.37
CA SER A 56 4.05 -5.79 11.49
C SER A 56 3.36 -4.69 12.30
N ILE A 57 2.54 -5.06 13.30
CA ILE A 57 1.85 -4.07 14.17
C ILE A 57 2.84 -3.12 14.85
N LEU A 58 3.88 -3.66 15.49
CA LEU A 58 4.88 -2.86 16.21
C LEU A 58 5.69 -1.97 15.27
N LEU A 59 6.11 -2.51 14.11
CA LEU A 59 6.85 -1.74 13.11
C LEU A 59 5.99 -0.62 12.53
N CYS A 60 4.73 -0.89 12.20
CA CYS A 60 3.79 0.14 11.73
C CYS A 60 3.54 1.22 12.78
N PHE A 61 3.42 0.85 14.07
CA PHE A 61 3.28 1.81 15.15
C PHE A 61 4.49 2.76 15.22
N ILE A 62 5.72 2.22 15.22
CA ILE A 62 6.96 3.03 15.21
C ILE A 62 7.05 3.86 13.92
N ALA A 63 6.66 3.30 12.78
CA ALA A 63 6.67 3.97 11.49
C ALA A 63 5.77 5.22 11.51
N ILE A 64 4.58 5.15 12.10
CA ILE A 64 3.67 6.29 12.26
C ILE A 64 4.32 7.43 13.06
N PHE A 65 4.94 7.14 14.21
CA PHE A 65 5.62 8.20 14.97
C PHE A 65 6.81 8.77 14.20
N THR A 66 7.54 7.92 13.49
CA THR A 66 8.68 8.33 12.68
C THR A 66 8.24 9.24 11.54
N THR A 67 7.16 8.91 10.83
CA THR A 67 6.66 9.74 9.72
C THR A 67 6.12 11.07 10.20
N LEU A 68 5.39 11.10 11.31
CA LEU A 68 4.94 12.35 11.94
C LEU A 68 6.12 13.23 12.36
N PHE A 69 7.17 12.63 12.93
CA PHE A 69 8.40 13.34 13.26
C PHE A 69 9.10 13.90 12.01
N LEU A 70 9.16 13.13 10.92
CA LEU A 70 9.75 13.57 9.65
C LEU A 70 8.94 14.70 9.00
N ILE A 71 7.62 14.62 9.02
CA ILE A 71 6.73 15.70 8.55
C ILE A 71 7.01 16.98 9.34
N TRP A 72 7.01 16.91 10.67
CA TRP A 72 7.32 18.07 11.51
C TRP A 72 8.74 18.61 11.26
N ARG A 73 9.73 17.74 11.11
CA ARG A 73 11.12 18.14 10.86
C ARG A 73 11.29 18.80 9.48
N SER A 74 10.52 18.38 8.48
CA SER A 74 10.59 18.94 7.13
C SER A 74 10.17 20.42 7.07
N GLU A 75 9.29 20.88 7.97
CA GLU A 75 8.91 22.30 8.08
C GLU A 75 10.06 23.21 8.54
N ARG A 76 11.05 22.67 9.27
CA ARG A 76 12.14 23.48 9.82
C ARG A 76 13.10 24.04 8.75
N LYS A 77 13.12 23.47 7.55
CA LYS A 77 13.92 23.98 6.42
C LYS A 77 13.00 24.70 5.42
N ARG A 78 13.17 26.01 5.26
CA ARG A 78 12.33 26.83 4.36
C ARG A 78 12.68 26.71 2.87
N ALA A 79 13.89 26.29 2.53
CA ALA A 79 14.41 26.26 1.16
C ALA A 79 14.87 24.85 0.73
N ALA A 80 13.95 23.89 0.75
CA ALA A 80 14.21 22.54 0.26
C ALA A 80 13.28 22.24 -0.93
N VAL A 81 13.87 21.79 -2.04
CA VAL A 81 13.15 21.43 -3.27
C VAL A 81 12.25 20.23 -2.99
N GLY A 82 10.99 20.29 -3.42
CA GLY A 82 10.03 19.17 -3.29
C GLY A 82 9.53 18.91 -1.87
N ARG A 83 9.70 19.87 -0.94
CA ARG A 83 9.33 19.70 0.48
C ARG A 83 7.86 19.34 0.68
N ARG A 84 6.95 20.01 -0.02
CA ARG A 84 5.50 19.80 0.19
C ARG A 84 5.05 18.49 -0.45
N GLU A 85 5.71 18.10 -1.53
CA GLU A 85 5.49 16.88 -2.28
C GLU A 85 5.93 15.63 -1.47
N ILE A 86 7.07 15.69 -0.79
CA ILE A 86 7.51 14.57 0.07
C ILE A 86 6.63 14.44 1.32
N GLN A 87 6.09 15.54 1.84
CA GLN A 87 5.10 15.49 2.94
C GLN A 87 3.83 14.74 2.51
N LEU A 88 3.34 14.92 1.28
CA LEU A 88 2.20 14.17 0.75
C LEU A 88 2.49 12.66 0.71
N PHE A 89 3.69 12.27 0.28
CA PHE A 89 4.13 10.88 0.35
C PHE A 89 4.16 10.34 1.79
N LEU A 90 4.73 11.10 2.74
CA LEU A 90 4.78 10.70 4.16
C LEU A 90 3.37 10.58 4.78
N ILE A 91 2.43 11.42 4.39
CA ILE A 91 1.01 11.30 4.78
C ILE A 91 0.43 10.00 4.22
N GLY A 92 0.64 9.72 2.93
CA GLY A 92 0.21 8.46 2.30
C GLY A 92 0.78 7.23 3.00
N PHE A 93 2.08 7.24 3.33
CA PHE A 93 2.74 6.16 4.05
C PHE A 93 2.23 6.00 5.49
N THR A 94 1.84 7.09 6.15
CA THR A 94 1.16 7.04 7.46
C THR A 94 -0.20 6.35 7.35
N ILE A 95 -0.97 6.64 6.29
CA ILE A 95 -2.26 5.97 6.02
C ILE A 95 -2.04 4.47 5.76
N ILE A 96 -1.05 4.09 4.96
CA ILE A 96 -0.65 2.69 4.74
C ILE A 96 -0.36 2.01 6.08
N SER A 97 0.48 2.62 6.92
CA SER A 97 0.88 2.06 8.21
C SER A 97 -0.32 1.85 9.15
N ILE A 98 -1.27 2.79 9.19
CA ILE A 98 -2.50 2.64 9.96
C ILE A 98 -3.35 1.48 9.41
N CYS A 99 -3.51 1.40 8.10
CA CYS A 99 -4.30 0.35 7.48
C CYS A 99 -3.65 -1.03 7.64
N GLU A 100 -2.32 -1.12 7.63
CA GLU A 100 -1.59 -2.37 7.79
C GLU A 100 -1.84 -3.01 9.16
N ILE A 101 -1.85 -2.20 10.23
CA ILE A 101 -2.19 -2.65 11.59
C ILE A 101 -3.52 -3.42 11.60
N PHE A 102 -4.55 -2.92 10.92
CA PHE A 102 -5.89 -3.51 10.96
C PHE A 102 -6.19 -4.53 9.85
N SER A 103 -5.40 -4.55 8.78
CA SER A 103 -5.59 -5.49 7.66
C SER A 103 -4.67 -6.70 7.75
N VAL A 104 -3.38 -6.51 8.02
CA VAL A 104 -2.35 -7.56 8.05
C VAL A 104 -1.98 -7.95 9.49
N GLY A 105 -2.16 -7.04 10.46
CA GLY A 105 -1.89 -7.31 11.87
C GLY A 105 -2.68 -8.48 12.47
N ALA A 106 -3.74 -8.93 11.78
CA ALA A 106 -4.60 -10.04 12.20
C ALA A 106 -5.20 -9.79 13.60
N PHE A 107 -5.61 -8.56 13.89
CA PHE A 107 -6.44 -8.25 15.04
C PHE A 107 -7.82 -8.93 14.91
N PRO A 108 -8.42 -9.40 16.02
CA PRO A 108 -9.75 -10.00 16.00
C PRO A 108 -10.85 -8.94 15.80
N LEU A 109 -10.92 -8.41 14.59
CA LEU A 109 -11.92 -7.46 14.11
C LEU A 109 -13.07 -8.21 13.45
N SER A 110 -14.22 -7.55 13.31
CA SER A 110 -15.27 -8.06 12.44
C SER A 110 -14.79 -8.08 10.98
N ASP A 111 -15.26 -9.07 10.22
CA ASP A 111 -14.82 -9.28 8.84
C ASP A 111 -15.05 -8.05 7.96
N SER A 112 -16.19 -7.38 8.13
CA SER A 112 -16.53 -6.16 7.41
C SER A 112 -15.56 -5.02 7.67
N ILE A 113 -15.13 -4.84 8.93
CA ILE A 113 -14.16 -3.80 9.30
C ILE A 113 -12.79 -4.14 8.69
N ARG A 114 -12.34 -5.40 8.83
CA ARG A 114 -11.06 -5.85 8.26
C ARG A 114 -11.04 -5.70 6.74
N LYS A 115 -12.14 -6.01 6.05
CA LYS A 115 -12.32 -5.79 4.61
C LYS A 115 -12.25 -4.31 4.24
N GLY A 116 -12.91 -3.44 4.99
CA GLY A 116 -12.86 -1.99 4.80
C GLY A 116 -11.43 -1.44 4.90
N PHE A 117 -10.71 -1.79 5.98
CA PHE A 117 -9.31 -1.41 6.15
C PHE A 117 -8.42 -1.99 5.05
N SER A 118 -8.66 -3.23 4.62
CA SER A 118 -7.89 -3.87 3.56
C SER A 118 -8.10 -3.18 2.20
N ALA A 119 -9.32 -2.75 1.90
CA ALA A 119 -9.60 -2.00 0.68
C ALA A 119 -8.93 -0.62 0.69
N ALA A 120 -9.02 0.10 1.83
CA ALA A 120 -8.31 1.36 2.03
C ALA A 120 -6.78 1.16 1.96
N HIS A 121 -6.26 0.05 2.50
CA HIS A 121 -4.84 -0.28 2.46
C HIS A 121 -4.35 -0.45 1.02
N VAL A 122 -5.03 -1.27 0.23
CA VAL A 122 -4.67 -1.54 -1.18
C VAL A 122 -4.74 -0.25 -2.00
N ALA A 123 -5.75 0.59 -1.78
CA ALA A 123 -5.87 1.91 -2.41
C ALA A 123 -4.73 2.86 -2.02
N ALA A 124 -4.38 2.90 -0.74
CA ALA A 124 -3.30 3.73 -0.22
C ALA A 124 -1.94 3.32 -0.79
N ILE A 125 -1.67 2.02 -0.94
CA ILE A 125 -0.44 1.50 -1.58
C ILE A 125 -0.34 2.00 -3.02
N CYS A 126 -1.40 1.86 -3.81
CA CYS A 126 -1.42 2.32 -5.20
C CYS A 126 -1.16 3.83 -5.31
N ALA A 127 -1.88 4.63 -4.52
CA ALA A 127 -1.76 6.08 -4.55
C ALA A 127 -0.40 6.57 -4.03
N THR A 128 0.13 5.96 -2.97
CA THR A 128 1.42 6.35 -2.37
C THR A 128 2.61 5.97 -3.24
N ALA A 129 2.55 4.81 -3.92
CA ALA A 129 3.57 4.43 -4.89
C ALA A 129 3.60 5.42 -6.08
N TRP A 130 2.44 5.88 -6.54
CA TRP A 130 2.35 6.92 -7.55
C TRP A 130 2.92 8.27 -7.05
N LEU A 131 2.59 8.68 -5.83
CA LEU A 131 3.17 9.88 -5.21
C LEU A 131 4.70 9.78 -5.10
N LEU A 132 5.24 8.60 -4.80
CA LEU A 132 6.67 8.36 -4.75
C LEU A 132 7.31 8.60 -6.13
N LEU A 133 6.74 8.04 -7.20
CA LEU A 133 7.23 8.26 -8.57
C LEU A 133 7.18 9.75 -8.96
N LEU A 134 6.07 10.44 -8.67
CA LEU A 134 5.94 11.87 -8.96
C LEU A 134 6.95 12.71 -8.19
N ASN A 135 7.30 12.34 -6.96
CA ASN A 135 8.36 13.01 -6.20
C ASN A 135 9.71 12.96 -6.94
N ALA A 136 10.07 11.83 -7.55
CA ALA A 136 11.29 11.75 -8.36
C ALA A 136 11.24 12.67 -9.59
N ILE A 137 10.08 12.79 -10.25
CA ILE A 137 9.91 13.69 -11.41
C ILE A 137 10.05 15.15 -10.99
N VAL A 138 9.51 15.54 -9.84
CA VAL A 138 9.67 16.89 -9.27
C VAL A 138 11.14 17.19 -8.97
N GLY A 139 11.94 16.19 -8.62
CA GLY A 139 13.39 16.33 -8.44
C GLY A 139 14.13 16.86 -9.67
N TYR A 140 13.63 16.60 -10.89
CA TYR A 140 14.21 17.12 -12.13
C TYR A 140 13.84 18.58 -12.42
N GLN A 141 13.03 19.22 -11.55
CA GLN A 141 12.56 20.59 -11.72
C GLN A 141 11.83 20.82 -13.06
N LEU A 142 11.21 19.77 -13.61
CA LEU A 142 10.36 19.87 -14.81
C LEU A 142 9.04 20.61 -14.51
N ILE A 143 8.63 20.56 -13.24
CA ILE A 143 7.47 21.26 -12.70
C ILE A 143 7.99 22.06 -11.51
N ASP A 144 7.60 23.33 -11.41
CA ASP A 144 7.97 24.19 -10.28
C ASP A 144 7.46 23.59 -8.96
N ASP A 145 8.39 23.24 -8.08
CA ASP A 145 8.10 22.61 -6.80
C ASP A 145 7.42 23.59 -5.82
N GLY A 146 6.55 23.07 -4.96
CA GLY A 146 5.81 23.88 -3.99
C GLY A 146 4.75 24.81 -4.59
N THR A 147 4.53 24.79 -5.91
CA THR A 147 3.44 25.52 -6.54
C THR A 147 2.08 24.87 -6.27
N ALA A 148 1.02 25.68 -6.25
CA ALA A 148 -0.35 25.17 -6.12
C ALA A 148 -0.70 24.20 -7.28
N VAL A 149 -0.10 24.40 -8.45
CA VAL A 149 -0.27 23.52 -9.61
C VAL A 149 0.41 22.17 -9.38
N SER A 150 1.67 22.15 -8.93
CA SER A 150 2.37 20.90 -8.56
C SER A 150 1.57 20.11 -7.53
N LEU A 151 1.19 20.75 -6.42
CA LEU A 151 0.44 20.08 -5.34
C LEU A 151 -0.95 19.62 -5.80
N GLY A 152 -1.65 20.43 -6.59
CA GLY A 152 -2.92 20.04 -7.19
C GLY A 152 -2.78 18.80 -8.06
N LEU A 153 -1.76 18.75 -8.92
CA LEU A 153 -1.51 17.59 -9.78
C LEU A 153 -1.21 16.33 -8.98
N LEU A 154 -0.33 16.41 -7.98
CA LEU A 154 -0.01 15.27 -7.11
C LEU A 154 -1.25 14.77 -6.36
N VAL A 155 -1.98 15.68 -5.69
CA VAL A 155 -3.14 15.32 -4.87
C VAL A 155 -4.27 14.76 -5.73
N THR A 156 -4.63 15.43 -6.84
CA THR A 156 -5.72 14.99 -7.70
C THR A 156 -5.42 13.65 -8.36
N SER A 157 -4.22 13.46 -8.91
CA SER A 157 -3.85 12.19 -9.55
C SER A 157 -3.78 11.03 -8.55
N ALA A 158 -3.22 11.26 -7.36
CA ALA A 158 -3.21 10.27 -6.28
C ALA A 158 -4.62 9.95 -5.78
N LEU A 159 -5.50 10.95 -5.66
CA LEU A 159 -6.88 10.74 -5.24
C LEU A 159 -7.67 9.91 -6.26
N ILE A 160 -7.47 10.15 -7.56
CA ILE A 160 -8.08 9.33 -8.61
C ILE A 160 -7.66 7.86 -8.46
N LEU A 161 -6.37 7.59 -8.26
CA LEU A 161 -5.88 6.23 -8.06
C LEU A 161 -6.38 5.61 -6.75
N PHE A 162 -6.44 6.39 -5.67
CA PHE A 162 -6.97 5.95 -4.39
C PHE A 162 -8.45 5.57 -4.50
N VAL A 163 -9.29 6.45 -5.04
CA VAL A 163 -10.73 6.22 -5.19
C VAL A 163 -11.00 5.09 -6.19
N GLY A 164 -10.30 5.06 -7.33
CA GLY A 164 -10.48 4.02 -8.35
C GLY A 164 -10.08 2.63 -7.83
N THR A 165 -8.92 2.52 -7.19
CA THR A 165 -8.46 1.25 -6.60
C THR A 165 -9.34 0.85 -5.42
N GLY A 166 -9.71 1.82 -4.57
CA GLY A 166 -10.57 1.60 -3.41
C GLY A 166 -11.96 1.12 -3.81
N TYR A 167 -12.54 1.68 -4.87
CA TYR A 167 -13.82 1.23 -5.43
C TYR A 167 -13.75 -0.25 -5.86
N ILE A 168 -12.74 -0.62 -6.65
CA ILE A 168 -12.56 -2.01 -7.10
C ILE A 168 -12.37 -2.94 -5.90
N ALA A 169 -11.57 -2.52 -4.91
CA ALA A 169 -11.30 -3.31 -3.71
C ALA A 169 -12.55 -3.49 -2.83
N LEU A 170 -13.32 -2.42 -2.59
CA LEU A 170 -14.56 -2.47 -1.82
C LEU A 170 -15.63 -3.30 -2.51
N ASP A 171 -15.83 -3.11 -3.82
CA ASP A 171 -16.79 -3.91 -4.58
C ASP A 171 -16.38 -5.39 -4.65
N THR A 172 -15.07 -5.68 -4.67
CA THR A 172 -14.59 -7.07 -4.52
C THR A 172 -14.87 -7.61 -3.12
N ALA A 173 -14.73 -6.81 -2.07
CA ALA A 173 -14.88 -7.29 -0.68
C ALA A 173 -16.34 -7.55 -0.28
N PHE A 174 -17.24 -6.70 -0.76
CA PHE A 174 -18.65 -6.66 -0.38
C PHE A 174 -19.62 -7.08 -1.49
N ALA A 175 -19.13 -7.26 -2.71
CA ALA A 175 -19.91 -7.69 -3.87
C ALA A 175 -21.16 -6.83 -4.14
N TRP A 176 -21.07 -5.51 -3.94
CA TRP A 176 -22.19 -4.57 -4.10
C TRP A 176 -22.80 -4.60 -5.49
N THR A 177 -21.96 -4.59 -6.53
CA THR A 177 -22.42 -4.63 -7.93
C THR A 177 -22.49 -6.05 -8.49
N GLY A 178 -21.91 -7.03 -7.78
CA GLY A 178 -21.74 -8.39 -8.26
C GLY A 178 -20.62 -8.58 -9.30
N ARG A 179 -20.00 -7.50 -9.80
CA ARG A 179 -19.03 -7.55 -10.92
C ARG A 179 -17.84 -8.47 -10.66
N PHE A 180 -17.34 -8.48 -9.42
CA PHE A 180 -16.14 -9.22 -9.02
C PHE A 180 -16.44 -10.51 -8.25
N GLN A 181 -17.68 -11.02 -8.26
CA GLN A 181 -18.06 -12.21 -7.49
C GLN A 181 -17.24 -13.46 -7.82
N SER A 182 -16.78 -13.58 -9.08
CA SER A 182 -15.88 -14.66 -9.50
C SER A 182 -14.56 -14.69 -8.72
N SER A 183 -14.12 -13.55 -8.17
CA SER A 183 -12.88 -13.42 -7.38
C SER A 183 -12.95 -14.16 -6.03
N HIS A 184 -14.14 -14.53 -5.55
CA HIS A 184 -14.29 -15.31 -4.31
C HIS A 184 -14.06 -16.81 -4.49
N ARG A 185 -14.02 -17.29 -5.74
CA ARG A 185 -13.76 -18.70 -6.05
C ARG A 185 -12.29 -18.88 -6.41
N THR A 186 -11.68 -19.97 -5.98
CA THR A 186 -10.33 -20.38 -6.40
C THR A 186 -10.27 -20.38 -7.93
N PRO A 187 -9.27 -19.71 -8.56
CA PRO A 187 -7.99 -19.27 -8.01
C PRO A 187 -7.93 -17.81 -7.50
N ASN A 188 -9.07 -17.24 -7.08
CA ASN A 188 -9.21 -15.87 -6.59
C ASN A 188 -8.70 -14.85 -7.62
N GLN A 189 -9.27 -14.90 -8.82
CA GLN A 189 -8.79 -14.12 -9.94
C GLN A 189 -9.40 -12.71 -9.94
N ASN A 190 -8.55 -11.68 -9.89
CA ASN A 190 -8.95 -10.29 -10.06
C ASN A 190 -7.83 -9.49 -10.75
N ILE A 191 -7.98 -9.25 -12.05
CA ILE A 191 -6.95 -8.60 -12.88
C ILE A 191 -6.77 -7.13 -12.49
N GLY A 192 -7.86 -6.42 -12.18
CA GLY A 192 -7.80 -5.00 -11.81
C GLY A 192 -7.00 -4.78 -10.54
N LEU A 193 -7.30 -5.56 -9.49
CA LEU A 193 -6.52 -5.51 -8.26
C LEU A 193 -5.08 -5.97 -8.48
N TYR A 194 -4.83 -7.00 -9.29
CA TYR A 194 -3.46 -7.43 -9.59
C TYR A 194 -2.62 -6.32 -10.20
N ILE A 195 -3.17 -5.57 -11.15
CA ILE A 195 -2.47 -4.45 -11.78
C ILE A 195 -2.27 -3.33 -10.76
N LEU A 196 -3.34 -2.86 -10.10
CA LEU A 196 -3.30 -1.66 -9.26
C LEU A 196 -2.58 -1.87 -7.91
N TYR A 197 -2.60 -3.09 -7.36
CA TYR A 197 -1.98 -3.42 -6.08
C TYR A 197 -0.53 -3.91 -6.21
N LEU A 198 -0.21 -4.66 -7.28
CA LEU A 198 1.12 -5.27 -7.43
C LEU A 198 1.92 -4.63 -8.56
N LEU A 199 1.44 -4.75 -9.80
CA LEU A 199 2.25 -4.41 -10.98
C LEU A 199 2.52 -2.90 -11.09
N PHE A 200 1.48 -2.08 -10.96
CA PHE A 200 1.59 -0.64 -11.08
C PHE A 200 2.44 -0.03 -9.94
N PRO A 201 2.24 -0.40 -8.65
CA PRO A 201 3.13 0.04 -7.58
C PRO A 201 4.59 -0.39 -7.80
N LEU A 202 4.81 -1.63 -8.27
CA LEU A 202 6.16 -2.10 -8.60
C LEU A 202 6.81 -1.24 -9.70
N ILE A 203 6.08 -0.94 -10.77
CA ILE A 203 6.56 -0.05 -11.84
C ILE A 203 6.89 1.33 -11.28
N CYS A 204 6.05 1.88 -10.39
CA CYS A 204 6.29 3.18 -9.78
C CYS A 204 7.56 3.18 -8.91
N ILE A 205 7.77 2.14 -8.10
CA ILE A 205 8.95 2.00 -7.24
C ILE A 205 10.23 1.84 -8.08
N VAL A 206 10.20 0.99 -9.11
CA VAL A 206 11.35 0.81 -10.01
C VAL A 206 11.62 2.11 -10.78
N GLY A 207 10.58 2.78 -11.28
CA GLY A 207 10.71 4.07 -11.94
C GLY A 207 11.32 5.14 -11.04
N PHE A 208 10.83 5.26 -9.79
CA PHE A 208 11.41 6.13 -8.77
C PHE A 208 12.90 5.84 -8.56
N PHE A 209 13.25 4.58 -8.33
CA PHE A 209 14.64 4.17 -8.08
C PHE A 209 15.54 4.53 -9.27
N LEU A 210 15.12 4.26 -10.51
CA LEU A 210 15.89 4.58 -11.71
C LEU A 210 16.05 6.09 -11.92
N LEU A 211 14.96 6.86 -11.73
CA LEU A 211 14.98 8.31 -11.88
C LEU A 211 15.85 8.99 -10.83
N GLU A 212 15.74 8.62 -9.55
CA GLU A 212 16.60 9.15 -8.50
C GLU A 212 18.06 8.75 -8.70
N THR A 213 18.32 7.49 -9.07
CA THR A 213 19.67 7.01 -9.38
C THR A 213 20.31 7.83 -10.49
N PHE A 214 19.57 8.10 -11.57
CA PHE A 214 20.05 8.94 -12.66
C PHE A 214 20.28 10.38 -12.19
N LEU A 215 19.34 10.96 -11.44
CA LEU A 215 19.44 12.33 -10.94
C LEU A 215 20.70 12.53 -10.10
N VAL A 216 20.96 11.64 -9.14
CA VAL A 216 22.12 11.78 -8.25
C VAL A 216 23.44 11.54 -8.99
N ILE A 217 23.54 10.48 -9.80
CA ILE A 217 24.80 10.14 -10.48
C ILE A 217 25.12 11.09 -11.63
N LYS A 218 24.11 11.49 -12.42
CA LYS A 218 24.33 12.25 -13.66
C LYS A 218 24.09 13.75 -13.50
N VAL A 219 23.03 14.15 -12.81
CA VAL A 219 22.67 15.57 -12.68
C VAL A 219 23.46 16.21 -11.55
N LEU A 220 23.38 15.63 -10.34
CA LEU A 220 24.08 16.16 -9.17
C LEU A 220 25.57 15.78 -9.13
N LYS A 221 25.97 14.75 -9.89
CA LYS A 221 27.34 14.19 -9.91
C LYS A 221 27.86 13.79 -8.53
N GLU A 222 26.96 13.52 -7.59
CA GLU A 222 27.30 13.09 -6.25
C GLU A 222 27.53 11.58 -6.28
N LYS A 223 28.75 11.15 -5.97
CA LYS A 223 29.16 9.74 -6.06
C LYS A 223 29.22 9.05 -4.70
N ARG A 224 28.88 9.74 -3.61
CA ARG A 224 28.86 9.17 -2.24
C ARG A 224 27.59 9.60 -1.48
N PRO A 225 26.89 8.71 -0.76
CA PRO A 225 26.69 7.28 -0.98
C PRO A 225 25.31 7.06 -1.64
N MET A 226 25.30 6.77 -2.93
CA MET A 226 24.24 5.90 -3.47
C MET A 226 24.60 4.45 -3.19
#